data_AF-A0A7C4GN53-F1
#
_entry.id   AF-A0A7C4GN53-F1
#
_cell.length_a   1.000
_cell.length_b   1.000
_cell.length_c   1.000
_cell.angle_alpha   90.00
_cell.angle_beta   90.00
_cell.angle_gamma   90.00
#
_symmetry.space_group_name_H-M   'P 1'
#
loop_
_entity.id
_entity.type
_entity.pdbx_description
1 polymer ?
#
loop_
_entity_poly.entity_id
_entity_poly.type
_entity_poly.pdbx_seq_one_letter_code
_entity_poly.pdbx_strand_id
1 'polypeptide(L)'
;MQEIKSSRRGITGSSSDNVTENEQLPTSCETVCRILLELVDLMIKKRLSIKQLKYLAKVKENDGLLFYQLVNKLSNELHLPKSTVKWNLSRLRESGMIVAGSKSVKGVPVRLTEKGKITLLIMERGSGLLDKNFCPKNLFKTK
;
A
#
# COMPACT_ATOMS: atom_id res chain seq x y z
N MET A 1 -47.44 -22.65 50.59
CA MET A 1 -47.59 -21.17 50.48
C MET A 1 -46.54 -20.72 49.45
N GLN A 2 -46.83 -20.35 48.19
CA GLN A 2 -48.05 -19.85 47.52
C GLN A 2 -48.64 -18.56 48.12
N GLU A 3 -49.00 -17.51 47.36
CA GLU A 3 -48.38 -16.92 46.12
C GLU A 3 -48.16 -15.39 46.43
N ILE A 4 -48.56 -14.30 45.73
CA ILE A 4 -49.20 -14.07 44.41
C ILE A 4 -48.61 -12.81 43.72
N LYS A 5 -48.56 -12.81 42.37
CA LYS A 5 -48.07 -11.68 41.54
C LYS A 5 -48.84 -10.35 41.75
N SER A 6 -48.15 -9.21 41.56
CA SER A 6 -48.63 -8.03 40.79
C SER A 6 -47.53 -6.93 40.67
N SER A 7 -47.59 -5.89 39.82
CA SER A 7 -47.57 -5.84 38.33
C SER A 7 -47.65 -4.37 37.84
N ARG A 8 -46.53 -3.80 37.33
CA ARG A 8 -46.41 -2.50 36.60
C ARG A 8 -46.72 -1.23 37.45
N ARG A 9 -46.06 -0.06 37.33
CA ARG A 9 -45.63 0.68 36.12
C ARG A 9 -44.71 1.88 36.50
N GLY A 10 -43.92 2.41 35.55
CA GLY A 10 -43.01 3.58 35.74
C GLY A 10 -41.56 3.16 36.07
N ILE A 11 -40.46 3.60 35.42
CA ILE A 11 -40.18 4.74 34.50
C ILE A 11 -40.41 6.09 35.21
N THR A 12 -39.44 7.02 35.38
CA THR A 12 -38.23 7.39 34.58
C THR A 12 -36.91 7.44 35.39
N GLY A 13 -35.77 7.52 34.68
CA GLY A 13 -34.42 7.83 35.24
C GLY A 13 -33.34 6.83 34.78
N SER A 14 -32.69 6.97 33.63
CA SER A 14 -31.66 7.96 33.24
C SER A 14 -30.26 7.75 33.89
N SER A 15 -29.48 6.83 33.31
CA SER A 15 -28.07 7.08 32.98
C SER A 15 -27.61 6.04 31.95
N SER A 16 -26.97 6.48 30.86
CA SER A 16 -26.63 5.64 29.71
C SER A 16 -25.14 5.75 29.39
N ASP A 17 -24.29 5.10 30.18
CA ASP A 17 -22.84 5.08 29.97
C ASP A 17 -22.38 3.85 29.16
N ASN A 18 -23.02 3.64 28.00
CA ASN A 18 -22.46 2.77 26.96
C ASN A 18 -21.30 3.51 26.29
N VAL A 19 -20.10 3.38 26.86
CA VAL A 19 -18.86 3.82 26.21
C VAL A 19 -18.52 2.86 25.06
N THR A 20 -19.29 2.99 23.98
CA THR A 20 -18.90 2.43 22.67
C THR A 20 -17.73 3.27 22.17
N GLU A 21 -16.51 2.82 22.43
CA GLU A 21 -15.33 3.39 21.78
C GLU A 21 -15.52 3.26 20.26
N ASN A 22 -15.67 4.39 19.58
CA ASN A 22 -15.95 4.40 18.16
C ASN A 22 -14.72 3.87 17.42
N GLU A 23 -14.88 2.77 16.67
CA GLU A 23 -13.90 2.31 15.70
C GLU A 23 -13.90 3.30 14.51
N GLN A 24 -13.27 4.45 14.75
CA GLN A 24 -13.30 5.63 13.90
C GLN A 24 -12.51 5.34 12.63
N LEU A 25 -13.18 4.76 11.63
CA LEU A 25 -12.57 4.33 10.37
C LEU A 25 -11.80 5.52 9.76
N PRO A 26 -10.47 5.42 9.58
CA PRO A 26 -9.62 6.59 9.31
C PRO A 26 -10.03 7.25 8.01
N THR A 27 -10.06 8.58 7.99
CA THR A 27 -10.61 9.32 6.85
C THR A 27 -9.84 8.99 5.57
N SER A 28 -10.52 9.04 4.42
CA SER A 28 -9.90 8.74 3.12
C SER A 28 -8.64 9.59 2.87
N CYS A 29 -8.67 10.86 3.31
CA CYS A 29 -7.53 11.77 3.28
C CYS A 29 -6.36 11.29 4.16
N GLU A 30 -6.64 10.98 5.43
CA GLU A 30 -5.65 10.54 6.42
C GLU A 30 -4.90 9.26 5.98
N THR A 31 -5.64 8.28 5.43
CA THR A 31 -5.03 7.05 4.90
C THR A 31 -4.07 7.34 3.74
N VAL A 32 -4.41 8.27 2.85
CA VAL A 32 -3.53 8.71 1.75
C VAL A 32 -2.31 9.47 2.28
N CYS A 33 -2.49 10.37 3.26
CA CYS A 33 -1.40 11.10 3.91
C CYS A 33 -0.42 10.15 4.62
N ARG A 34 -0.90 9.14 5.35
CA ARG A 34 -0.05 8.12 5.98
C ARG A 34 0.75 7.32 4.94
N ILE A 35 0.10 6.89 3.85
CA ILE A 35 0.77 6.16 2.76
C ILE A 35 1.81 7.03 2.04
N LEU A 36 1.57 8.33 1.87
CA LEU A 36 2.54 9.29 1.33
C LEU A 36 3.78 9.43 2.23
N LEU A 37 3.59 9.57 3.55
CA LEU A 37 4.69 9.64 4.51
C LEU A 37 5.51 8.33 4.51
N GLU A 38 4.84 7.18 4.53
CA GLU A 38 5.49 5.87 4.41
C GLU A 38 6.23 5.69 3.06
N LEU A 39 5.70 6.24 1.97
CA LEU A 39 6.35 6.18 0.64
C LEU A 39 7.64 7.02 0.63
N VAL A 40 7.61 8.24 1.17
CA VAL A 40 8.80 9.08 1.31
C VAL A 40 9.85 8.39 2.18
N ASP A 41 9.44 7.81 3.31
CA ASP A 41 10.34 7.08 4.21
C ASP A 41 10.98 5.85 3.54
N LEU A 42 10.22 5.11 2.72
CA LEU A 42 10.74 4.01 1.91
C LEU A 42 11.69 4.48 0.81
N MET A 43 11.40 5.61 0.13
CA MET A 43 12.28 6.18 -0.88
C MET A 43 13.62 6.60 -0.28
N ILE A 44 13.62 7.18 0.93
CA ILE A 44 14.82 7.55 1.68
C ILE A 44 15.53 6.31 2.26
N LYS A 45 14.92 5.61 3.22
CA LYS A 45 15.57 4.53 3.99
C LYS A 45 15.83 3.25 3.17
N LYS A 46 14.99 2.93 2.19
CA LYS A 46 15.18 1.74 1.33
C LYS A 46 15.77 2.09 -0.05
N ARG A 47 16.11 3.37 -0.30
CA ARG A 47 16.64 3.88 -1.59
C ARG A 47 15.79 3.46 -2.79
N LEU A 48 14.47 3.39 -2.63
CA LEU A 48 13.55 2.90 -3.64
C LEU A 48 13.39 3.94 -4.76
N SER A 49 13.98 3.67 -5.93
CA SER A 49 14.01 4.64 -7.02
C SER A 49 12.65 4.75 -7.74
N ILE A 50 12.34 5.94 -8.26
CA ILE A 50 11.21 6.17 -9.18
C ILE A 50 11.25 5.19 -10.37
N LYS A 51 12.44 4.82 -10.86
CA LYS A 51 12.63 3.79 -11.90
C LYS A 51 12.14 2.40 -11.48
N GLN A 52 12.20 2.07 -10.19
CA GLN A 52 11.71 0.81 -9.64
C GLN A 52 10.21 0.85 -9.37
N LEU A 53 9.68 1.98 -8.91
CA LEU A 53 8.24 2.16 -8.73
C LEU A 53 7.46 2.02 -10.05
N LYS A 54 8.07 2.31 -11.22
CA LYS A 54 7.48 1.99 -12.53
C LYS A 54 7.17 0.50 -12.75
N TYR A 55 7.79 -0.43 -12.02
CA TYR A 55 7.42 -1.85 -12.07
C TYR A 55 6.04 -2.12 -11.44
N LEU A 56 5.44 -1.19 -10.67
CA LEU A 56 4.08 -1.37 -10.14
C LEU A 56 3.03 -1.42 -11.26
N ALA A 57 3.18 -0.61 -12.31
CA ALA A 57 2.37 -0.71 -13.53
C ALA A 57 2.53 -2.10 -14.16
N LYS A 58 3.78 -2.57 -14.31
CA LYS A 58 4.08 -3.89 -14.87
C LYS A 58 3.63 -5.07 -13.99
N VAL A 59 3.39 -4.87 -12.70
CA VAL A 59 2.71 -5.84 -11.84
C VAL A 59 1.19 -5.80 -12.05
N LYS A 60 0.58 -4.61 -12.11
CA LYS A 60 -0.87 -4.41 -12.43
C LYS A 60 -1.26 -5.01 -13.79
N GLU A 61 -0.41 -4.85 -14.81
CA GLU A 61 -0.56 -5.45 -16.15
C GLU A 61 -0.44 -6.98 -16.17
N ASN A 62 0.07 -7.59 -15.10
CA ASN A 62 0.42 -9.01 -15.03
C ASN A 62 -0.03 -9.67 -13.71
N ASP A 63 -1.11 -9.14 -13.12
CA ASP A 63 -1.66 -9.60 -11.85
C ASP A 63 -2.07 -11.08 -11.95
N GLY A 64 -1.77 -11.88 -10.93
CA GLY A 64 -2.05 -13.31 -10.94
C GLY A 64 -0.93 -14.22 -11.47
N LEU A 65 0.11 -13.70 -12.12
CA LEU A 65 1.29 -14.50 -12.48
C LEU A 65 2.11 -14.91 -11.24
N LEU A 66 2.74 -16.08 -11.25
CA LEU A 66 3.73 -16.45 -10.23
C LEU A 66 5.01 -15.62 -10.37
N PHE A 67 5.70 -15.37 -9.26
CA PHE A 67 6.90 -14.49 -9.22
C PHE A 67 7.98 -14.87 -10.24
N TYR A 68 8.22 -16.16 -10.49
CA TYR A 68 9.16 -16.62 -11.51
C TYR A 68 8.67 -16.40 -12.94
N GLN A 69 7.36 -16.57 -13.20
CA GLN A 69 6.75 -16.28 -14.51
C GLN A 69 6.84 -14.78 -14.81
N LEU A 70 6.54 -13.92 -13.84
CA LEU A 70 6.67 -12.47 -13.97
C LEU A 70 8.13 -12.04 -14.21
N VAL A 71 9.09 -12.61 -13.47
CA VAL A 71 10.52 -12.36 -13.71
C VAL A 71 10.95 -12.75 -15.12
N ASN A 72 10.49 -13.88 -15.64
CA ASN A 72 10.78 -14.29 -17.02
C ASN A 72 10.14 -13.35 -18.04
N LYS A 73 8.84 -13.04 -17.90
CA LYS A 73 8.11 -12.17 -18.84
C LYS A 73 8.73 -10.77 -18.91
N LEU A 74 8.96 -10.12 -17.76
CA LEU A 74 9.55 -8.78 -17.72
C LEU A 74 11.05 -8.76 -18.10
N SER A 75 11.77 -9.88 -17.95
CA SER A 75 13.16 -10.00 -18.45
C SER A 75 13.19 -9.99 -19.98
N ASN A 76 12.27 -10.70 -20.63
CA ASN A 76 12.13 -10.71 -22.08
C ASN A 76 11.58 -9.37 -22.60
N GLU A 77 10.49 -8.86 -22.00
CA GLU A 77 9.77 -7.65 -22.42
C GLU A 77 10.61 -6.37 -22.30
N LEU A 78 11.44 -6.26 -21.26
CA LEU A 78 12.28 -5.08 -21.01
C LEU A 78 13.72 -5.26 -21.52
N HIS A 79 14.05 -6.41 -22.12
CA HIS A 79 15.41 -6.83 -22.46
C HIS A 79 16.43 -6.69 -21.31
N LEU A 80 15.98 -6.96 -20.07
CA LEU A 80 16.79 -6.83 -18.85
C LEU A 80 17.18 -8.20 -18.27
N PRO A 81 18.38 -8.36 -17.68
CA PRO A 81 18.76 -9.59 -17.00
C PRO A 81 17.76 -10.00 -15.92
N LYS A 82 17.46 -11.31 -15.84
CA LYS A 82 16.55 -11.90 -14.83
C LYS A 82 16.96 -11.54 -13.40
N SER A 83 18.25 -11.38 -13.13
CA SER A 83 18.80 -10.90 -11.86
C SER A 83 18.32 -9.48 -11.52
N THR A 84 18.43 -8.54 -12.45
CA THR A 84 17.98 -7.14 -12.31
C THR A 84 16.47 -7.05 -12.10
N VAL A 85 15.68 -7.78 -12.90
CA VAL A 85 14.21 -7.84 -12.77
C VAL A 85 13.80 -8.43 -11.41
N LYS A 86 14.41 -9.56 -11.03
CA LYS A 86 14.20 -10.20 -9.73
C LYS A 86 14.58 -9.29 -8.57
N TRP A 87 15.65 -8.51 -8.68
CA TRP A 87 16.06 -7.55 -7.66
C TRP A 87 15.02 -6.43 -7.50
N ASN A 88 14.60 -5.79 -8.60
CA ASN A 88 13.57 -4.75 -8.58
C ASN A 88 12.25 -5.23 -7.95
N LEU A 89 11.75 -6.41 -8.37
CA LEU A 89 10.54 -7.01 -7.78
C LEU A 89 10.74 -7.42 -6.31
N SER A 90 11.94 -7.87 -5.92
CA SER A 90 12.24 -8.16 -4.51
C SER A 90 12.21 -6.90 -3.64
N ARG A 91 12.77 -5.77 -4.11
CA ARG A 91 12.69 -4.48 -3.41
C ARG A 91 11.26 -3.96 -3.25
N LEU A 92 10.38 -4.20 -4.23
CA LEU A 92 8.95 -3.86 -4.12
C LEU A 92 8.19 -4.77 -3.14
N ARG A 93 8.60 -6.03 -2.97
CA ARG A 93 8.03 -6.93 -1.96
C ARG A 93 8.54 -6.56 -0.56
N GLU A 94 9.84 -6.28 -0.42
CA GLU A 94 10.50 -5.84 0.82
C GLU A 94 9.96 -4.49 1.33
N SER A 95 9.41 -3.64 0.46
CA SER A 95 8.76 -2.38 0.82
C SER A 95 7.25 -2.47 1.06
N GLY A 96 6.67 -3.67 0.95
CA GLY A 96 5.24 -3.91 1.13
C GLY A 96 4.35 -3.34 0.01
N MET A 97 4.91 -3.09 -1.18
CA MET A 97 4.15 -2.61 -2.34
C MET A 97 3.51 -3.73 -3.15
N ILE A 98 4.06 -4.95 -3.08
CA ILE A 98 3.53 -6.15 -3.73
C ILE A 98 3.52 -7.35 -2.77
N VAL A 99 2.49 -8.19 -2.89
CA VAL A 99 2.49 -9.56 -2.34
C VAL A 99 3.02 -10.49 -3.42
N ALA A 100 3.84 -11.47 -3.04
CA ALA A 100 4.29 -12.56 -3.90
C ALA A 100 4.86 -13.71 -3.06
N GLY A 101 4.79 -14.94 -3.59
CA GLY A 101 5.36 -16.13 -2.94
C GLY A 101 6.84 -16.02 -2.55
N SER A 102 7.22 -16.81 -1.54
CA SER A 102 8.56 -16.89 -0.94
C SER A 102 9.15 -18.30 -1.06
N LYS A 103 10.26 -18.59 -0.38
CA LYS A 103 10.76 -19.98 -0.25
C LYS A 103 9.84 -20.86 0.62
N SER A 104 9.26 -20.29 1.67
CA SER A 104 8.36 -20.99 2.61
C SER A 104 6.91 -21.02 2.11
N VAL A 105 6.44 -19.96 1.46
CA VAL A 105 5.07 -19.83 0.96
C VAL A 105 5.09 -19.85 -0.57
N LYS A 106 4.96 -21.05 -1.15
CA LYS A 106 4.89 -21.28 -2.61
C LYS A 106 3.49 -20.99 -3.15
N GLY A 107 3.33 -20.97 -4.47
CA GLY A 107 2.03 -20.86 -5.15
C GLY A 107 1.34 -19.48 -5.10
N VAL A 108 1.72 -18.58 -4.18
CA VAL A 108 1.12 -17.24 -4.09
C VAL A 108 1.50 -16.39 -5.32
N PRO A 109 0.51 -15.92 -6.11
CA PRO A 109 0.75 -15.08 -7.27
C PRO A 109 1.22 -13.68 -6.86
N VAL A 110 1.83 -12.96 -7.80
CA VAL A 110 2.19 -11.56 -7.62
C VAL A 110 0.94 -10.69 -7.77
N ARG A 111 0.69 -9.83 -6.77
CA ARG A 111 -0.37 -8.80 -6.81
C ARG A 111 0.08 -7.51 -6.13
N LEU A 112 -0.51 -6.37 -6.49
CA LEU A 112 -0.30 -5.10 -5.78
C LEU A 112 -0.97 -5.14 -4.38
N THR A 113 -0.28 -4.61 -3.35
CA THR A 113 -0.95 -4.23 -2.08
C THR A 113 -1.73 -2.94 -2.26
N GLU A 114 -2.58 -2.58 -1.30
CA GLU A 114 -3.29 -1.28 -1.32
C GLU A 114 -2.31 -0.10 -1.35
N LYS A 115 -1.21 -0.21 -0.59
CA LYS A 115 -0.08 0.73 -0.64
C LYS A 115 0.55 0.83 -2.04
N GLY A 116 0.71 -0.30 -2.73
CA GLY A 116 1.17 -0.36 -4.12
C GLY A 116 0.20 0.27 -5.11
N LYS A 117 -1.11 0.01 -4.98
CA LYS A 117 -2.16 0.62 -5.82
C LYS A 117 -2.20 2.14 -5.65
N ILE A 118 -2.21 2.62 -4.40
CA ILE A 118 -2.26 4.05 -4.08
C ILE A 118 -0.98 4.76 -4.54
N THR A 119 0.20 4.16 -4.31
CA THR A 119 1.48 4.67 -4.84
C THR A 119 1.45 4.78 -6.37
N LEU A 120 0.93 3.76 -7.07
CA LEU A 120 0.81 3.78 -8.52
C LEU A 120 -0.18 4.84 -9.01
N LEU A 121 -1.34 5.00 -8.35
CA LEU A 121 -2.33 6.04 -8.69
C LEU A 121 -1.76 7.45 -8.51
N ILE A 122 -0.99 7.67 -7.43
CA ILE A 122 -0.27 8.93 -7.17
C ILE A 122 0.76 9.19 -8.28
N MET A 123 1.47 8.16 -8.76
CA MET A 123 2.39 8.30 -9.89
C MET A 123 1.68 8.57 -11.21
N GLU A 124 0.64 7.80 -11.55
CA GLU A 124 -0.15 7.93 -12.78
C GLU A 124 -0.74 9.35 -12.92
N ARG A 125 -1.24 9.93 -11.82
CA ARG A 125 -1.75 11.32 -11.79
C ARG A 125 -0.63 12.36 -11.67
N GLY A 126 0.39 12.09 -10.85
CA GLY A 126 1.50 13.01 -10.58
C GLY A 126 2.43 13.25 -11.78
N SER A 127 2.48 12.33 -12.75
CA SER A 127 3.26 12.52 -13.99
C SER A 127 2.80 13.70 -14.87
N GLY A 128 1.59 14.24 -14.66
CA GLY A 128 1.15 15.48 -15.30
C GLY A 128 1.52 16.77 -14.54
N LEU A 129 1.93 16.67 -13.26
CA LEU A 129 2.18 17.82 -12.39
C LEU A 129 3.68 18.11 -12.16
N LEU A 130 4.52 17.07 -12.24
CA LEU A 130 5.97 17.20 -12.09
C LEU A 130 6.63 17.62 -13.42
N ASP A 131 6.44 18.88 -13.78
CA ASP A 131 7.23 19.51 -14.83
C ASP A 131 8.75 19.43 -14.49
N LYS A 132 9.58 19.47 -15.53
CA LYS A 132 11.04 19.28 -15.51
C LYS A 132 11.77 20.27 -14.60
N ASN A 133 11.08 21.31 -14.14
CA ASN A 133 11.55 22.38 -13.28
C ASN A 133 11.30 22.15 -11.77
N PHE A 134 10.48 21.16 -11.36
CA PHE A 134 10.10 20.96 -9.95
C PHE A 134 11.30 20.71 -9.00
N CYS A 135 12.37 20.08 -9.50
CA CYS A 135 13.65 19.99 -8.81
C CYS A 135 14.72 20.75 -9.62
N PRO A 136 14.93 22.06 -9.38
CA PRO A 136 16.00 22.79 -10.05
C PRO A 136 17.36 22.20 -9.65
N LYS A 137 18.23 21.94 -10.64
CA LYS A 137 19.55 21.29 -10.47
C LYS A 137 20.55 22.05 -9.55
N ASN A 138 20.12 23.18 -9.00
CA ASN A 138 20.88 24.03 -8.10
C ASN A 138 20.48 23.87 -6.62
N LEU A 139 19.35 23.19 -6.31
CA LEU A 139 18.76 23.13 -4.96
C LEU A 139 19.66 22.48 -3.90
N PHE A 140 20.60 21.62 -4.34
CA PHE A 140 21.58 20.93 -3.48
C PHE A 140 23.03 21.32 -3.80
N LYS A 141 23.26 22.48 -4.42
CA LYS A 141 24.62 23.07 -4.53
C LYS A 141 24.98 23.78 -3.23
N THR A 142 25.45 23.02 -2.24
CA THR A 142 26.30 23.58 -1.18
C THR A 142 27.54 24.20 -1.83
N LYS A 143 27.97 25.36 -1.29
CA LYS A 143 29.27 25.95 -1.60
C LYS A 143 30.40 25.16 -0.94
#